data_AF-A0A0C1RIA4-F1
#
_entry.id   AF-A0A0C1RIA4-F1
#
_cell.length_a   1.000
_cell.length_b   1.000
_cell.length_c   1.000
_cell.angle_alpha   90.00
_cell.angle_beta   90.00
_cell.angle_gamma   90.00
#
_symmetry.space_group_name_H-M   'P 1'
#
loop_
_entity.id
_entity.type
_entity.pdbx_description
1 polymer ?
#
loop_
_entity_poly.entity_id
_entity_poly.type
_entity_poly.pdbx_seq_one_letter_code
_entity_poly.pdbx_strand_id
1 'polypeptide(L)'
;MTLLKTTSANAFLAQYKRLLCAIAAKPLKIINDYSEARKALYKDGFNKSFAFDSSYEESFVNAVKNATYDMFVYAKKYRSGYALKASDDTWFCVKALTTPLEEMIPEWCVIDTAVLPYCGLIVCDGLIVDRHVSIGPNMIASMTQELKTERKKWQQMK
;
A
#
# COMPACT_ATOMS: atom_id res chain seq x y z
N MET A 1 -13.52 4.79 9.15
CA MET A 1 -13.51 3.48 8.48
C MET A 1 -12.14 3.32 7.86
N THR A 2 -11.33 2.38 8.36
CA THR A 2 -9.92 2.18 7.94
C THR A 2 -9.77 1.16 6.81
N LEU A 3 -10.78 0.32 6.62
CA LEU A 3 -10.88 -0.60 5.49
C LEU A 3 -11.59 0.07 4.31
N LEU A 4 -11.21 -0.34 3.10
CA LEU A 4 -11.95 -0.08 1.89
C LEU A 4 -13.30 -0.82 1.93
N LYS A 5 -14.30 -0.34 1.18
CA LYS A 5 -15.58 -1.06 1.05
C LYS A 5 -15.32 -2.44 0.45
N THR A 6 -15.95 -3.47 1.01
CA THR A 6 -15.74 -4.89 0.63
C THR A 6 -15.84 -5.13 -0.87
N THR A 7 -16.85 -4.57 -1.56
CA THR A 7 -16.99 -4.70 -3.01
C THR A 7 -15.79 -4.16 -3.77
N SER A 8 -15.31 -2.96 -3.41
CA SER A 8 -14.15 -2.33 -4.05
C SER A 8 -12.84 -3.06 -3.71
N ALA A 9 -12.70 -3.56 -2.48
CA ALA A 9 -11.56 -4.37 -2.07
C ALA A 9 -11.48 -5.69 -2.85
N ASN A 10 -12.61 -6.40 -2.99
CA ASN A 10 -12.68 -7.64 -3.74
C ASN A 10 -12.39 -7.42 -5.23
N ALA A 11 -12.94 -6.36 -5.82
CA ALA A 11 -12.65 -5.98 -7.22
C ALA A 11 -11.17 -5.68 -7.44
N PHE A 12 -10.55 -4.93 -6.51
CA PHE A 12 -9.11 -4.66 -6.56
C PHE A 12 -8.29 -5.95 -6.46
N LEU A 13 -8.56 -6.79 -5.46
CA LEU A 13 -7.80 -8.00 -5.20
C LEU A 13 -7.90 -9.01 -6.35
N ALA A 14 -9.06 -9.14 -6.99
CA ALA A 14 -9.24 -10.01 -8.15
C ALA A 14 -8.35 -9.58 -9.32
N GLN A 15 -8.36 -8.28 -9.65
CA GLN A 15 -7.53 -7.72 -10.72
C GLN A 15 -6.04 -7.78 -10.37
N TYR A 16 -5.69 -7.48 -9.12
CA TYR A 16 -4.31 -7.51 -8.64
C TYR A 16 -3.72 -8.91 -8.67
N LYS A 17 -4.48 -9.92 -8.24
CA LYS A 17 -4.07 -11.33 -8.34
C LYS A 17 -3.82 -11.73 -9.79
N ARG A 18 -4.72 -11.36 -10.71
CA ARG A 18 -4.57 -11.66 -12.15
C ARG A 18 -3.30 -11.00 -12.72
N LEU A 19 -3.07 -9.74 -12.38
CA LEU A 19 -1.86 -9.00 -12.76
C LEU A 19 -0.60 -9.72 -12.25
N LEU A 20 -0.52 -10.02 -10.95
CA LEU A 20 0.66 -10.66 -10.37
C LEU A 20 0.91 -12.06 -10.93
N CYS A 21 -0.14 -12.84 -11.24
CA CYS A 21 0.00 -14.11 -11.95
C CYS A 21 0.64 -13.93 -13.33
N ALA A 22 0.22 -12.89 -14.06
CA ALA A 22 0.76 -12.60 -15.39
C ALA A 22 2.22 -12.14 -15.31
N ILE A 23 2.56 -11.28 -14.36
CA ILE A 23 3.94 -10.84 -14.10
C ILE A 23 4.84 -12.02 -13.73
N ALA A 24 4.34 -12.95 -12.91
CA ALA A 24 5.10 -14.15 -12.54
C ALA A 24 5.15 -15.23 -13.64
N ALA A 25 4.36 -15.09 -14.72
CA ALA A 25 4.13 -16.12 -15.74
C ALA A 25 3.73 -17.50 -15.16
N LYS A 26 3.08 -17.51 -13.99
CA LYS A 26 2.63 -18.73 -13.28
C LYS A 26 1.48 -18.44 -12.31
N PRO A 27 0.70 -19.46 -11.91
CA PRO A 27 -0.22 -19.34 -10.79
C PRO A 27 0.53 -19.08 -9.47
N LEU A 28 0.06 -18.13 -8.67
CA LEU A 28 0.60 -17.82 -7.34
C LEU A 28 -0.07 -18.71 -6.28
N LYS A 29 0.71 -19.50 -5.55
CA LYS A 29 0.21 -20.49 -4.58
C LYS A 29 0.58 -20.15 -3.15
N ILE A 30 1.76 -19.58 -2.94
CA ILE A 30 2.28 -19.25 -1.60
C ILE A 30 2.63 -17.76 -1.50
N ILE A 31 2.72 -17.23 -0.28
CA ILE A 31 2.99 -15.81 -0.02
C ILE A 31 4.27 -15.31 -0.70
N ASN A 32 5.30 -16.16 -0.81
CA ASN A 32 6.54 -15.82 -1.50
C ASN A 32 6.32 -15.57 -2.99
N ASP A 33 5.41 -16.30 -3.66
CA ASP A 33 5.10 -16.05 -5.06
C ASP A 33 4.54 -14.63 -5.26
N TYR A 34 3.64 -14.20 -4.37
CA TYR A 34 3.07 -12.85 -4.40
C TYR A 34 4.13 -11.79 -4.11
N SER A 35 5.01 -12.02 -3.14
CA SER A 35 6.08 -11.09 -2.78
C SER A 35 7.04 -10.87 -3.95
N GLU A 36 7.50 -11.95 -4.60
CA GLU A 36 8.42 -11.86 -5.74
C GLU A 36 7.74 -11.26 -6.98
N ALA A 37 6.50 -11.66 -7.30
CA ALA A 37 5.76 -11.07 -8.41
C ALA A 37 5.54 -9.55 -8.22
N ARG A 38 5.26 -9.13 -6.99
CA ARG A 38 5.10 -7.71 -6.65
C ARG A 38 6.41 -6.94 -6.75
N LYS A 39 7.52 -7.52 -6.28
CA LYS A 39 8.84 -6.91 -6.46
C LYS A 39 9.14 -6.74 -7.96
N ALA A 40 8.92 -7.77 -8.76
CA ALA A 40 9.11 -7.70 -10.21
C ALA A 40 8.22 -6.63 -10.86
N LEU A 41 6.96 -6.48 -10.41
CA LEU A 41 6.04 -5.45 -10.90
C LEU A 41 6.57 -4.03 -10.69
N TYR A 42 7.18 -3.72 -9.54
CA TYR A 42 7.51 -2.34 -9.16
C TYR A 42 9.01 -2.00 -9.17
N LYS A 43 9.89 -2.90 -8.73
CA LYS A 43 11.35 -2.65 -8.63
C LYS A 43 12.09 -2.85 -9.93
N ASP A 44 11.70 -3.85 -10.72
CA ASP A 44 12.36 -4.14 -12.00
C ASP A 44 11.90 -3.17 -13.11
N GLY A 45 11.13 -2.16 -12.71
CA GLY A 45 10.44 -1.21 -13.57
C GLY A 45 9.13 -1.81 -14.07
N PHE A 46 8.09 -0.98 -14.19
CA PHE A 46 6.82 -1.29 -14.85
C PHE A 46 6.98 -1.62 -16.36
N ASN A 47 8.18 -2.02 -16.80
CA ASN A 47 8.66 -1.88 -18.15
C ASN A 47 9.24 -3.20 -18.64
N LYS A 48 8.42 -3.98 -19.37
CA LYS A 48 8.60 -4.18 -20.83
C LYS A 48 7.76 -5.27 -21.50
N SER A 49 6.93 -6.05 -20.80
CA SER A 49 6.12 -7.09 -21.50
C SER A 49 4.63 -7.14 -21.16
N PHE A 50 4.18 -6.63 -20.01
CA PHE A 50 2.77 -6.74 -19.63
C PHE A 50 1.96 -5.56 -20.17
N ALA A 51 1.00 -5.86 -21.04
CA ALA A 51 -0.02 -4.91 -21.48
C ALA A 51 -1.32 -5.19 -20.74
N PHE A 52 -1.92 -4.16 -20.14
CA PHE A 52 -3.29 -4.26 -19.64
C PHE A 52 -4.23 -4.44 -20.84
N ASP A 53 -5.00 -5.52 -20.84
CA ASP A 53 -6.10 -5.71 -21.76
C ASP A 53 -7.38 -5.00 -21.27
N SER A 54 -8.45 -5.07 -22.06
CA SER A 54 -9.74 -4.46 -21.75
C SER A 54 -10.49 -5.10 -20.58
N SER A 55 -9.97 -6.17 -19.97
CA SER A 55 -10.58 -6.83 -18.82
C SER A 55 -10.19 -6.18 -17.49
N TYR A 56 -9.27 -5.20 -17.49
CA TYR A 56 -8.93 -4.40 -16.33
C TYR A 56 -9.76 -3.11 -16.31
N GLU A 57 -10.26 -2.77 -15.13
CA GLU A 57 -10.91 -1.50 -14.89
C GLU A 57 -9.89 -0.37 -14.98
N GLU A 58 -10.29 0.74 -15.60
CA GLU A 58 -9.42 1.91 -15.78
C GLU A 58 -8.92 2.46 -14.44
N SER A 59 -9.79 2.48 -13.41
CA SER A 59 -9.44 2.89 -12.05
C SER A 59 -8.32 2.04 -11.46
N PHE A 60 -8.31 0.73 -11.72
CA PHE A 60 -7.27 -0.19 -11.27
C PHE A 60 -5.97 0.03 -12.05
N VAL A 61 -6.06 0.14 -13.38
CA VAL A 61 -4.89 0.40 -14.24
C VAL A 61 -4.19 1.69 -13.81
N ASN A 62 -4.96 2.76 -13.60
CA ASN A 62 -4.43 4.05 -13.15
C ASN A 62 -3.83 3.94 -11.75
N ALA A 63 -4.45 3.20 -10.83
CA ALA A 63 -3.92 2.98 -9.50
C ALA A 63 -2.54 2.31 -9.53
N VAL A 64 -2.38 1.24 -10.33
CA VAL A 64 -1.11 0.49 -10.45
C VAL A 64 -0.02 1.34 -11.11
N LYS A 65 -0.34 2.07 -12.19
CA LYS A 65 0.62 2.93 -12.88
C LYS A 65 1.13 4.09 -12.03
N ASN A 66 0.33 4.53 -11.06
CA ASN A 66 0.66 5.64 -10.15
C ASN A 66 0.95 5.14 -8.72
N ALA A 67 1.27 3.85 -8.56
CA ALA A 67 1.60 3.28 -7.27
C ALA A 67 2.96 3.78 -6.78
N THR A 68 3.07 3.98 -5.47
CA THR A 68 4.34 4.16 -4.77
C THR A 68 4.68 2.84 -4.08
N TYR A 69 5.65 2.11 -4.63
CA TYR A 69 6.23 0.94 -3.97
C TYR A 69 7.53 1.34 -3.30
N ASP A 70 7.53 1.30 -1.98
CA ASP A 70 8.65 1.77 -1.17
C ASP A 70 8.67 1.03 0.17
N MET A 71 9.70 1.32 0.93
CA MET A 71 9.78 1.12 2.36
C MET A 71 9.01 2.24 3.06
N PHE A 72 8.09 1.87 3.95
CA PHE A 72 7.27 2.78 4.73
C PHE A 72 7.47 2.56 6.22
N VAL A 73 7.39 3.64 7.00
CA VAL A 73 7.15 3.55 8.45
C VAL A 73 5.64 3.55 8.68
N TYR A 74 5.11 2.49 9.27
CA TYR A 74 3.74 2.48 9.77
C TYR A 74 3.68 3.26 11.08
N ALA A 75 3.22 4.50 11.06
CA ALA A 75 3.26 5.35 12.24
C ALA A 75 2.08 5.12 13.18
N LYS A 76 0.84 5.21 12.67
CA LYS A 76 -0.35 5.24 13.52
C LYS A 76 -1.64 4.93 12.80
N LYS A 77 -2.60 4.32 13.51
CA LYS A 77 -4.01 4.24 13.07
C LYS A 77 -4.80 5.50 13.42
N TYR A 78 -5.56 6.02 12.46
CA TYR A 78 -6.58 7.05 12.64
C TYR A 78 -7.96 6.55 12.19
N ARG A 79 -9.04 7.26 12.58
CA ARG A 79 -10.40 6.96 12.10
C ARG A 79 -10.50 7.01 10.56
N SER A 80 -9.69 7.85 9.92
CA SER A 80 -9.64 8.06 8.47
C SER A 80 -8.78 7.06 7.71
N GLY A 81 -7.88 6.32 8.35
CA GLY A 81 -6.90 5.47 7.67
C GLY A 81 -5.64 5.28 8.52
N TYR A 82 -4.62 4.69 7.91
CA TYR A 82 -3.31 4.44 8.51
C TYR A 82 -2.31 5.46 7.98
N ALA A 83 -1.54 6.06 8.89
CA ALA A 83 -0.46 6.95 8.52
C ALA A 83 0.79 6.14 8.18
N LEU A 84 1.21 6.21 6.92
CA LEU A 84 2.46 5.64 6.42
C LEU A 84 3.38 6.78 5.99
N LYS A 85 4.66 6.70 6.36
CA LYS A 85 5.69 7.64 5.91
C LYS A 85 6.64 6.93 4.95
N ALA A 86 6.76 7.41 3.73
CA ALA A 86 7.69 6.89 2.73
C ALA A 86 9.14 7.34 3.04
N SER A 87 10.10 6.78 2.29
CA SER A 87 11.52 7.09 2.45
C SER A 87 11.89 8.52 2.01
N ASP A 88 11.09 9.12 1.14
CA ASP A 88 11.21 10.50 0.65
C ASP A 88 10.55 11.55 1.57
N ASP A 89 10.21 11.16 2.80
CA ASP A 89 9.48 11.94 3.80
C ASP A 89 8.01 12.24 3.48
N THR A 90 7.45 11.70 2.39
CA THR A 90 6.03 11.86 2.06
C THR A 90 5.14 11.06 3.03
N TRP A 91 4.06 11.69 3.50
CA TRP A 91 3.06 11.08 4.36
C TRP A 91 1.81 10.69 3.58
N PHE A 92 1.36 9.44 3.79
CA PHE A 92 0.14 8.90 3.22
C PHE A 92 -0.86 8.55 4.32
N CYS A 93 -2.15 8.80 4.05
CA CYS A 93 -3.25 8.30 4.86
C CYS A 93 -3.96 7.19 4.06
N VAL A 94 -3.60 5.94 4.33
CA VAL A 94 -4.00 4.80 3.50
C VAL A 94 -5.18 4.04 4.11
N LYS A 95 -5.95 3.36 3.27
CA LYS A 95 -6.91 2.33 3.66
C LYS A 95 -6.28 0.96 3.48
N ALA A 96 -6.62 0.05 4.39
CA ALA A 96 -6.39 -1.36 4.16
C ALA A 96 -7.48 -1.96 3.26
N LEU A 97 -7.21 -3.08 2.60
CA LEU A 97 -8.20 -3.76 1.76
C LEU A 97 -9.15 -4.62 2.60
N THR A 98 -8.64 -5.70 3.18
CA THR A 98 -9.45 -6.73 3.87
C THR A 98 -9.08 -6.93 5.33
N THR A 99 -7.82 -6.71 5.69
CA THR A 99 -7.30 -6.92 7.05
C THR A 99 -6.76 -5.61 7.61
N PRO A 100 -7.18 -5.16 8.81
CA PRO A 100 -6.63 -3.99 9.47
C PRO A 100 -5.11 -4.10 9.67
N LEU A 101 -4.35 -3.03 9.39
CA LEU A 101 -2.88 -3.08 9.49
C LEU A 101 -2.38 -3.39 10.90
N GLU A 102 -3.07 -2.88 11.93
CA GLU A 102 -2.74 -3.12 13.34
C GLU A 102 -2.91 -4.58 13.78
N GLU A 103 -3.63 -5.39 13.01
CA GLU A 103 -3.74 -6.84 13.24
C GLU A 103 -2.57 -7.60 12.60
N MET A 104 -1.84 -6.99 11.67
CA MET A 104 -0.73 -7.60 10.93
C MET A 104 0.64 -7.19 11.49
N ILE A 105 0.78 -5.94 11.92
CA ILE A 105 2.04 -5.32 12.32
C ILE A 105 1.84 -4.30 13.45
N PRO A 106 2.84 -4.10 14.34
CA PRO A 106 2.79 -3.06 15.36
C PRO A 106 2.97 -1.65 14.77
N GLU A 107 2.53 -0.62 15.49
CA GLU A 107 2.89 0.77 15.15
C GLU A 107 4.41 0.98 15.26
N TRP A 108 4.90 1.97 14.51
CA TRP A 108 6.29 2.38 14.41
C TRP A 108 7.25 1.28 13.95
N CYS A 109 6.81 0.45 13.00
CA CYS A 109 7.67 -0.50 12.30
C CYS A 109 7.90 -0.10 10.83
N VAL A 110 8.96 -0.68 10.27
CA VAL A 110 9.33 -0.50 8.85
C VAL A 110 8.80 -1.67 8.03
N ILE A 111 8.07 -1.36 6.96
CA ILE A 111 7.44 -2.34 6.07
C ILE A 111 7.72 -2.05 4.60
N ASP A 112 7.70 -3.07 3.75
CA ASP A 112 7.62 -2.91 2.30
C ASP A 112 6.19 -3.17 1.82
N THR A 113 5.59 -2.18 1.17
CA THR A 113 4.26 -2.27 0.58
C THR A 113 4.12 -1.37 -0.64
N ALA A 114 3.03 -1.53 -1.40
CA ALA A 114 2.66 -0.59 -2.44
C ALA A 114 1.45 0.23 -1.97
N VAL A 115 1.54 1.54 -2.14
CA VAL A 115 0.47 2.51 -1.86
C VAL A 115 -0.07 3.03 -3.19
N LEU A 116 -1.39 2.93 -3.39
CA LEU A 116 -2.02 3.16 -4.69
C LEU A 116 -3.20 4.14 -4.59
N PRO A 117 -3.35 5.08 -5.55
CA PRO A 117 -4.55 5.89 -5.68
C PRO A 117 -5.66 5.11 -6.39
N TYR A 118 -6.58 4.53 -5.63
CA TYR A 118 -7.67 3.69 -6.14
C TYR A 118 -9.05 4.23 -5.73
N CYS A 119 -9.91 4.48 -6.72
CA CYS A 119 -11.30 4.95 -6.54
C CYS A 119 -11.40 6.20 -5.62
N GLY A 120 -10.52 7.18 -5.83
CA GLY A 120 -10.50 8.43 -5.05
C GLY A 120 -9.95 8.29 -3.63
N LEU A 121 -9.39 7.13 -3.27
CA LEU A 121 -8.77 6.85 -1.99
C LEU A 121 -7.33 6.40 -2.19
N ILE A 122 -6.52 6.51 -1.13
CA ILE A 122 -5.21 5.87 -1.10
C ILE A 122 -5.35 4.53 -0.37
N VAL A 123 -4.88 3.44 -0.97
CA VAL A 123 -4.96 2.08 -0.42
C VAL A 123 -3.57 1.45 -0.35
N CYS A 124 -3.34 0.55 0.61
CA CYS A 124 -2.25 -0.43 0.47
C CYS A 124 -2.72 -1.60 -0.41
N ASP A 125 -1.80 -2.26 -1.10
CA ASP A 125 -2.10 -3.37 -2.01
C ASP A 125 -2.50 -4.69 -1.32
N GLY A 126 -2.56 -4.71 0.02
CA GLY A 126 -2.89 -5.88 0.82
C GLY A 126 -1.72 -6.83 1.06
N LEU A 127 -0.52 -6.54 0.54
CA LEU A 127 0.70 -7.28 0.85
C LEU A 127 1.59 -6.41 1.74
N ILE A 128 1.92 -6.92 2.93
CA ILE A 128 2.80 -6.25 3.89
C ILE A 128 3.98 -7.17 4.14
N VAL A 129 5.20 -6.67 3.91
CA VAL A 129 6.43 -7.38 4.26
C VAL A 129 7.07 -6.61 5.41
N ASP A 130 7.04 -7.18 6.61
CA ASP A 130 7.73 -6.62 7.77
C ASP A 130 9.25 -6.78 7.61
N ARG A 131 10.01 -5.71 7.85
CA ARG A 131 11.48 -5.74 7.87
C ARG A 131 12.05 -6.08 9.24
N HIS A 132 11.20 -6.26 10.25
CA HIS A 132 11.58 -6.51 11.65
C HIS A 132 12.43 -5.37 12.22
N VAL A 133 12.15 -4.14 11.80
CA VAL A 133 12.80 -2.93 12.30
C VAL A 133 11.76 -2.06 12.98
N SER A 134 12.01 -1.71 14.24
CA SER A 134 11.20 -0.78 15.02
C SER A 134 11.89 0.58 15.14
N ILE A 135 11.10 1.65 15.16
CA ILE A 135 11.60 3.01 15.30
C ILE A 135 11.81 3.34 16.79
N GLY A 136 12.97 3.91 17.12
CA GLY A 136 13.31 4.29 18.49
C GLY A 136 12.52 5.51 19.00
N PRO A 137 12.39 5.69 20.33
CA PRO A 137 11.51 6.68 20.95
C PRO A 137 11.80 8.13 20.55
N ASN A 138 13.08 8.50 20.37
CA ASN A 138 13.45 9.85 19.95
C ASN A 138 12.99 10.15 18.51
N MET A 139 13.10 9.17 17.61
CA MET A 139 12.62 9.30 16.22
C MET A 139 11.10 9.33 16.18
N ILE A 140 10.43 8.49 16.98
CA ILE A 140 8.96 8.52 17.14
C ILE A 140 8.50 9.91 17.57
N ALA A 141 9.19 10.54 18.54
CA ALA A 141 8.83 11.87 19.02
C ALA A 141 8.91 12.92 17.89
N SER A 142 9.98 12.89 17.08
CA SER A 142 10.13 13.78 15.91
C SER A 142 9.03 13.56 14.89
N MET A 143 8.87 12.33 14.40
CA MET A 143 7.89 11.98 13.37
C MET A 143 6.46 12.24 13.82
N THR A 144 6.17 12.12 15.12
CA THR A 144 4.85 12.43 15.67
C THR A 144 4.51 13.92 15.56
N GLN A 145 5.50 14.82 15.66
CA GLN A 145 5.26 16.25 15.45
C GLN A 145 4.98 16.56 13.98
N GLU A 146 5.74 15.96 13.07
CA GLU A 146 5.50 16.06 11.62
C GLU A 146 4.09 15.57 11.26
N LEU A 147 3.72 14.38 11.75
CA LEU A 147 2.42 13.77 11.48
C LEU A 147 1.23 14.61 11.97
N LYS A 148 1.38 15.36 13.07
CA LYS A 148 0.33 16.29 13.53
C LYS A 148 0.07 17.39 12.50
N THR A 149 1.11 17.87 11.81
CA THR A 149 1.00 18.89 10.77
C THR A 149 0.30 18.32 9.54
N GLU A 150 0.71 17.15 9.07
CA GLU A 150 0.09 16.47 7.92
C GLU A 150 -1.38 16.12 8.18
N ARG A 151 -1.70 15.66 9.39
CA ARG A 151 -3.07 15.33 9.77
C ARG A 151 -4.02 16.53 9.65
N LYS A 152 -3.56 17.75 9.97
CA LYS A 152 -4.40 18.96 9.83
C LYS A 152 -4.77 19.20 8.37
N LYS A 153 -3.84 18.97 7.43
CA LYS A 153 -4.09 19.09 6.00
C LYS A 153 -5.16 18.10 5.53
N TRP A 154 -5.07 16.84 5.94
CA TRP A 154 -6.09 15.82 5.58
C TRP A 154 -7.48 16.09 6.14
N GLN A 155 -7.58 16.82 7.25
CA GLN A 155 -8.88 17.23 7.82
C GLN A 155 -9.52 18.41 7.08
N GLN A 156 -8.71 19.23 6.40
CA GLN A 156 -9.17 20.39 5.63
C GLN A 156 -9.58 20.03 4.19
N MET A 157 -9.15 18.86 3.68
CA MET A 157 -9.51 18.36 2.33
C MET A 157 -10.82 17.55 2.30
N LYS A 158 -11.58 17.51 3.41
CA LYS A 158 -12.88 16.84 3.52
C LYS A 158 -14.00 17.85 3.56
#